data_AF-A0A963N0C8-F1
#
_entry.id   AF-A0A963N0C8-F1
#
_cell.length_a   1.000
_cell.length_b   1.000
_cell.length_c   1.000
_cell.angle_alpha   90.00
_cell.angle_beta   90.00
_cell.angle_gamma   90.00
#
_symmetry.space_group_name_H-M   'P 1'
#
loop_
_entity.id
_entity.type
_entity.pdbx_description
1 polymer ?
#
loop_
_entity_poly.entity_id
_entity_poly.type
_entity_poly.pdbx_seq_one_letter_code
_entity_poly.pdbx_strand_id
1 'polypeptide(L)'
;MRITLVQPAGFNFVPGQPDITGLANRLPPIGVLSLAAWLERHGHQVSVIDCLGPKAPVGPAANAEAILATRPELVGFSPTTSGFMDALDMAEIV
;
A
#
# COMPACT_ATOMS: atom_id res chain seq x y z
N MET A 1 -5.68 -17.95 4.73
CA MET A 1 -4.40 -17.47 4.16
C MET A 1 -3.96 -16.20 4.86
N ARG A 2 -2.67 -15.88 4.83
CA ARG A 2 -2.09 -14.60 5.24
C ARG A 2 -2.07 -13.66 4.03
N ILE A 3 -2.85 -12.58 4.10
CA ILE A 3 -3.03 -11.63 2.98
C ILE A 3 -2.52 -10.27 3.43
N THR A 4 -1.70 -9.63 2.61
CA THR A 4 -1.25 -8.25 2.87
C THR A 4 -1.79 -7.33 1.81
N LEU A 5 -2.66 -6.40 2.22
CA LEU A 5 -3.23 -5.38 1.34
C LEU A 5 -2.45 -4.08 1.52
N VAL A 6 -2.06 -3.47 0.41
CA VAL A 6 -1.15 -2.32 0.39
C VAL A 6 -1.82 -1.14 -0.31
N GLN A 7 -1.84 -0.01 0.37
CA GLN A 7 -2.12 1.31 -0.21
C GLN A 7 -0.77 1.99 -0.48
N PRO A 8 -0.31 2.06 -1.74
CA PRO A 8 0.96 2.71 -2.08
C PRO A 8 0.92 4.20 -1.76
N ALA A 9 2.11 4.78 -1.53
CA ALA A 9 2.21 6.20 -1.26
C ALA A 9 2.06 7.01 -2.54
N GLY A 10 2.68 6.51 -3.60
CA GLY A 10 2.75 7.18 -4.89
C GLY A 10 3.63 8.42 -4.86
N PHE A 11 3.69 9.07 -6.01
CA PHE A 11 4.44 10.30 -6.23
C PHE A 11 3.75 11.15 -7.29
N ASN A 12 4.06 12.45 -7.31
CA ASN A 12 3.61 13.30 -8.41
C ASN A 12 4.42 12.99 -9.67
N PHE A 13 3.73 12.54 -10.71
CA PHE A 13 4.34 12.23 -12.00
C PHE A 13 4.34 13.40 -12.98
N VAL A 14 3.83 14.58 -12.59
CA VAL A 14 3.82 15.79 -13.45
C VAL A 14 5.19 16.49 -13.40
N PRO A 15 5.95 16.53 -14.51
CA PRO A 15 7.28 17.13 -14.52
C PRO A 15 7.26 18.61 -14.15
N GLY A 16 8.17 19.02 -13.26
CA GLY A 16 8.35 20.42 -12.87
C GLY A 16 7.32 20.96 -11.87
N GLN A 17 6.40 20.12 -11.38
CA GLN A 17 5.45 20.49 -10.33
C GLN A 17 5.86 19.89 -8.97
N PRO A 18 5.55 20.57 -7.84
CA PRO A 18 5.78 20.01 -6.50
C PRO A 18 4.98 18.72 -6.29
N ASP A 19 5.51 17.80 -5.48
CA ASP A 19 4.73 16.61 -5.11
C ASP A 19 3.60 16.96 -4.14
N ILE A 20 2.36 16.79 -4.60
CA ILE A 20 1.15 17.03 -3.81
C ILE A 20 0.45 15.73 -3.39
N THR A 21 1.02 14.57 -3.68
CA THR A 21 0.40 13.26 -3.44
C THR A 21 0.08 13.08 -1.96
N GLY A 22 1.00 13.46 -1.08
CA GLY A 22 0.78 13.41 0.37
C GLY A 22 -0.35 14.34 0.87
N LEU A 23 -0.64 15.43 0.16
CA LEU A 23 -1.78 16.30 0.47
C LEU A 23 -3.10 15.69 0.00
N ALA A 24 -3.12 15.10 -1.20
CA ALA A 24 -4.32 14.59 -1.85
C ALA A 24 -4.74 13.18 -1.36
N ASN A 25 -3.76 12.31 -1.04
CA ASN A 25 -3.98 10.90 -0.75
C ASN A 25 -3.79 10.51 0.73
N ARG A 26 -3.44 11.44 1.63
CA ARG A 26 -3.31 11.11 3.07
C ARG A 26 -4.68 11.04 3.72
N LEU A 27 -5.33 9.91 3.51
CA LEU A 27 -6.63 9.54 4.05
C LEU A 27 -6.57 8.09 4.50
N PRO A 28 -7.34 7.68 5.51
CA PRO A 28 -7.50 6.27 5.82
C PRO A 28 -7.96 5.50 4.57
N PRO A 29 -7.36 4.35 4.23
CA PRO A 29 -7.72 3.60 3.02
C PRO A 29 -9.01 2.79 3.24
N ILE A 30 -10.14 3.48 3.38
CA ILE A 30 -11.44 2.88 3.78
C ILE A 30 -11.87 1.73 2.86
N GLY A 31 -11.62 1.84 1.55
CA GLY A 31 -11.90 0.76 0.60
C GLY A 31 -11.10 -0.51 0.90
N VAL A 32 -9.80 -0.36 1.17
CA VAL A 32 -8.90 -1.46 1.54
C VAL A 32 -9.28 -2.05 2.90
N LEU A 33 -9.60 -1.21 3.88
CA LEU A 33 -10.07 -1.65 5.20
C LEU A 33 -11.39 -2.43 5.12
N SER A 34 -12.28 -2.06 4.19
CA SER A 34 -13.53 -2.79 3.95
C SER A 34 -13.28 -4.18 3.35
N LEU A 35 -12.32 -4.30 2.42
CA LEU A 35 -11.88 -5.59 1.89
C LEU A 35 -11.22 -6.46 2.97
N ALA A 36 -10.38 -5.86 3.80
CA ALA A 36 -9.75 -6.56 4.92
C ALA A 36 -10.79 -7.15 5.88
N ALA A 37 -11.75 -6.34 6.34
CA ALA A 37 -12.82 -6.79 7.22
C ALA A 37 -13.66 -7.93 6.61
N TRP A 38 -13.92 -7.88 5.30
CA TRP A 38 -14.62 -8.96 4.61
C TRP A 38 -13.79 -10.25 4.58
N LEU A 39 -12.51 -10.17 4.24
CA LEU A 39 -11.60 -11.33 4.20
C LEU A 39 -11.40 -11.95 5.59
N GLU A 40 -11.23 -11.12 6.63
CA GLU A 40 -11.12 -11.57 8.02
C GLU A 40 -12.36 -12.34 8.46
N ARG A 41 -13.56 -11.84 8.13
CA ARG A 41 -14.84 -12.54 8.39
C ARG A 41 -14.91 -13.92 7.74
N HIS A 42 -14.16 -14.16 6.66
CA HIS A 42 -14.12 -15.44 5.95
C HIS A 42 -12.88 -16.29 6.31
N GLY A 43 -12.21 -16.00 7.44
CA GLY A 43 -11.16 -16.85 8.00
C GLY A 43 -9.76 -16.59 7.46
N HIS A 44 -9.53 -15.46 6.79
CA HIS A 44 -8.19 -15.03 6.39
C HIS A 44 -7.53 -14.18 7.49
N GLN A 45 -6.20 -14.22 7.57
CA GLN A 45 -5.42 -13.29 8.38
C GLN A 45 -5.00 -12.15 7.48
N VAL A 46 -5.43 -10.93 7.75
CA VAL A 46 -5.16 -9.78 6.88
C VAL A 46 -4.27 -8.77 7.60
N SER A 47 -3.24 -8.30 6.89
CA SER A 47 -2.47 -7.12 7.27
C SER A 47 -2.74 -6.01 6.27
N VAL A 48 -2.87 -4.77 6.75
CA VAL A 48 -3.02 -3.59 5.90
C VAL A 48 -1.80 -2.70 6.09
N ILE A 49 -1.12 -2.39 4.98
CA ILE A 49 0.02 -1.48 4.94
C ILE A 49 -0.43 -0.22 4.20
N ASP A 50 -0.53 0.89 4.94
CA ASP A 50 -0.77 2.21 4.40
C ASP A 50 0.56 2.96 4.30
N CYS A 51 1.09 3.10 3.09
CA CYS A 51 2.37 3.76 2.83
C CYS A 51 2.30 5.29 3.00
N LEU A 52 1.12 5.88 3.23
CA LEU A 52 0.96 7.30 3.62
C LEU A 52 0.64 7.47 5.11
N GLY A 53 0.60 6.36 5.85
CA GLY A 53 0.36 6.35 7.29
C GLY A 53 1.38 7.22 8.06
N PRO A 54 1.05 7.67 9.28
CA PRO A 54 1.90 8.58 10.05
C PRO A 54 3.32 8.07 10.35
N LYS A 55 3.54 6.76 10.26
CA LYS A 55 4.82 6.08 10.53
C LYS A 55 5.21 5.15 9.38
N ALA A 56 4.69 5.40 8.19
CA ALA A 56 5.01 4.58 7.03
C ALA A 56 6.51 4.68 6.68
N PRO A 57 7.16 3.56 6.32
CA PRO A 57 8.49 3.59 5.73
C PRO A 57 8.52 4.45 4.46
N VAL A 58 9.67 5.05 4.18
CA VAL A 58 9.84 5.90 2.99
C VAL A 58 10.41 5.06 1.85
N GLY A 59 9.70 5.05 0.72
CA GLY A 59 10.12 4.44 -0.54
C GLY A 59 9.76 2.94 -0.68
N PRO A 60 9.80 2.42 -1.92
CA PRO A 60 9.26 1.10 -2.25
C PRO A 60 10.03 -0.04 -1.56
N ALA A 61 11.36 0.02 -1.48
CA ALA A 61 12.16 -1.03 -0.86
C ALA A 61 11.84 -1.23 0.63
N ALA A 62 11.74 -0.15 1.41
CA ALA A 62 11.43 -0.23 2.83
C ALA A 62 9.98 -0.68 3.08
N ASN A 63 9.05 -0.30 2.20
CA ASN A 63 7.68 -0.80 2.25
C ASN A 63 7.59 -2.28 1.85
N ALA A 64 8.38 -2.74 0.88
CA ALA A 64 8.48 -4.15 0.50
C ALA A 64 9.01 -5.01 1.65
N GLU A 65 10.02 -4.54 2.40
CA GLU A 65 10.47 -5.21 3.63
C GLU A 65 9.34 -5.34 4.66
N ALA A 66 8.54 -4.28 4.84
CA ALA A 66 7.38 -4.31 5.74
C ALA A 66 6.31 -5.31 5.25
N ILE A 67 6.08 -5.41 3.93
CA ILE A 67 5.20 -6.42 3.33
C ILE A 67 5.73 -7.83 3.64
N LEU A 68 7.01 -8.12 3.35
CA LEU A 68 7.61 -9.44 3.56
C LEU A 68 7.63 -9.86 5.03
N ALA A 69 7.77 -8.90 5.97
CA ALA A 69 7.72 -9.16 7.41
C ALA A 69 6.36 -9.75 7.87
N THR A 70 5.28 -9.49 7.13
CA THR A 70 3.96 -10.11 7.39
C THR A 70 3.89 -11.59 6.97
N ARG A 71 4.91 -12.09 6.28
CA ARG A 71 4.99 -13.44 5.67
C ARG A 71 3.75 -13.77 4.81
N PRO A 72 3.38 -12.91 3.84
CA PRO A 72 2.14 -13.05 3.10
C PRO A 72 2.15 -14.30 2.21
N GLU A 73 0.99 -14.88 2.00
CA GLU A 73 0.72 -15.88 0.95
C GLU A 73 0.11 -15.23 -0.29
N LEU A 74 -0.45 -14.02 -0.13
CA LEU A 74 -0.98 -13.17 -1.19
C LEU A 74 -0.76 -11.70 -0.84
N VAL A 75 -0.31 -10.92 -1.80
CA VAL A 75 -0.19 -9.46 -1.70
C VAL A 75 -1.16 -8.81 -2.68
N GLY A 76 -1.92 -7.83 -2.21
CA GLY A 76 -2.86 -7.06 -3.03
C GLY A 76 -2.53 -5.57 -2.97
N PHE A 77 -2.19 -4.98 -4.11
CA PHE A 77 -1.97 -3.53 -4.22
C PHE A 77 -3.25 -2.84 -4.67
N SER A 78 -3.62 -1.76 -3.98
CA SER A 78 -4.76 -0.89 -4.35
C SER A 78 -4.26 0.53 -4.68
N PRO A 79 -3.54 0.73 -5.79
CA PRO A 79 -3.01 2.04 -6.16
C PRO A 79 -4.12 3.00 -6.63
N THR A 80 -3.99 4.27 -6.24
CA THR A 80 -4.53 5.37 -7.04
C THR A 80 -3.62 5.57 -8.27
N THR A 81 -4.01 6.40 -9.23
CA THR A 81 -3.21 6.64 -10.44
C THR A 81 -1.75 7.04 -10.12
N SER A 82 -1.53 7.90 -9.13
CA SER A 82 -0.19 8.32 -8.70
C SER A 82 0.58 7.24 -7.92
N GLY A 83 -0.12 6.24 -7.37
CA GLY A 83 0.44 5.11 -6.64
C GLY A 83 0.81 3.91 -7.52
N PHE A 84 0.49 3.93 -8.81
CA PHE A 84 0.64 2.76 -9.68
C PHE A 84 2.09 2.32 -9.84
N MET A 85 3.00 3.26 -10.14
CA MET A 85 4.42 2.93 -10.31
C MET A 85 5.08 2.53 -8.98
N ASP A 86 4.68 3.15 -7.87
CA ASP A 86 5.14 2.77 -6.53
C ASP A 86 4.71 1.33 -6.16
N ALA A 87 3.48 0.93 -6.53
CA ALA A 87 3.04 -0.47 -6.43
C ALA A 87 3.84 -1.42 -7.31
N LEU A 88 4.17 -1.01 -8.55
CA LEU A 88 4.97 -1.83 -9.46
C LEU A 88 6.38 -2.06 -8.89
N ASP A 89 7.04 -0.99 -8.42
CA ASP A 89 8.36 -1.06 -7.82
C ASP A 89 8.39 -1.98 -6.58
N MET A 90 7.34 -1.93 -5.75
CA MET A 90 7.19 -2.87 -4.63
C MET A 90 6.94 -4.30 -5.12
N ALA A 91 6.09 -4.49 -6.13
CA ALA A 91 5.75 -5.80 -6.68
C ALA A 91 6.94 -6.53 -7.32
N GLU A 92 7.93 -5.79 -7.85
CA GLU A 92 9.18 -6.38 -8.35
C GLU A 92 10.10 -6.92 -7.24
N ILE A 93 9.90 -6.47 -5.99
CA ILE A 93 10.73 -6.88 -4.83
C ILE A 93 10.10 -8.05 -4.06
N VAL A 94 8.76 -8.10 -3.98
CA VAL A 94 8.02 -9.03 -3.09
C VAL A 94 7.67 -10.38 -3.71
#